data_AF-A0A8S4G8Q7-F1
#
_entry.id   AF-A0A8S4G8Q7-F1
#
_cell.length_a   1.000
_cell.length_b   1.000
_cell.length_c   1.000
_cell.angle_alpha   90.00
_cell.angle_beta   90.00
_cell.angle_gamma   90.00
#
_symmetry.space_group_name_H-M   'P 1'
#
loop_
_entity.id
_entity.type
_entity.pdbx_description
1 polymer ?
#
loop_
_entity_poly.entity_id
_entity_poly.type
_entity_poly.pdbx_seq_one_letter_code
_entity_poly.pdbx_strand_id
1 'polypeptide(L)'
;MVSGSVVSCASNSDYDRFYNTCGRLDCSAETAAIMTCSARVVLPRYLSRYPLSSWISAASLTVFLSWFELLLLLQRFDQVGIYVVMFLEILQTLIKVLMVFSILIIAFGLAFYSLLCKGHHLSFNNIPLSLMRTFSMMLGEIDFVGAYVQPYYQNDSDKSIPYPLPTFYILAVFMVLMPILLMNLLIGLAVGDIESVRRNAQLKRLAMQVVLHTELERKLPKLLLEKVDKNELIEYPNNKCKSGFLDLILRKWFCNPFTDEVGLDLVLESCEDYLTAEMEKHKRRLKEMSQLLEQQHTLVRLIVQVSTR
;
A
#
# COMPACT_ATOMS: atom_id res chain seq x y z
N MET A 1 44.95 21.59 -5.54
CA MET A 1 44.27 21.30 -6.83
C MET A 1 43.47 20.03 -6.62
N VAL A 2 42.28 20.09 -6.02
CA VAL A 2 40.97 20.23 -6.71
C VAL A 2 40.90 19.45 -8.02
N SER A 3 40.16 18.33 -7.99
CA SER A 3 39.14 18.03 -9.00
C SER A 3 38.18 17.01 -8.40
N GLY A 4 37.07 17.56 -7.90
CA GLY A 4 35.88 16.79 -7.58
C GLY A 4 35.15 16.42 -8.86
N SER A 5 34.64 15.19 -8.90
CA SER A 5 33.59 14.80 -9.83
C SER A 5 32.27 14.90 -9.07
N VAL A 6 31.57 16.01 -9.30
CA VAL A 6 30.19 16.23 -8.87
C VAL A 6 29.33 15.23 -9.63
N VAL A 7 28.93 14.16 -8.97
CA VAL A 7 27.85 13.31 -9.47
C VAL A 7 26.55 14.06 -9.18
N SER A 8 25.86 14.38 -10.27
CA SER A 8 24.68 15.24 -10.34
C SER A 8 23.54 14.72 -9.45
N CYS A 9 23.34 15.35 -8.29
CA CYS A 9 22.13 15.22 -7.46
C CYS A 9 20.98 16.06 -8.06
N ALA A 10 20.56 15.76 -9.29
CA ALA A 10 19.49 16.52 -9.96
C ALA A 10 18.12 15.81 -9.98
N SER A 11 17.97 14.65 -9.33
CA SER A 11 16.69 13.91 -9.30
C SER A 11 16.00 13.81 -7.93
N ASN A 12 16.68 14.18 -6.83
CA ASN A 12 16.08 14.10 -5.48
C ASN A 12 15.25 15.34 -5.06
N SER A 13 15.46 16.50 -5.71
CA SER A 13 14.86 17.75 -5.22
C SER A 13 13.35 17.84 -5.45
N ASP A 14 12.81 17.20 -6.48
CA ASP A 14 11.38 17.21 -6.76
C ASP A 14 10.62 16.16 -5.93
N TYR A 15 11.26 15.02 -5.62
CA TYR A 15 10.67 13.98 -4.77
C TYR A 15 10.64 14.37 -3.29
N ASP A 16 11.72 14.96 -2.76
CA ASP A 16 11.76 15.49 -1.39
C ASP A 16 10.79 16.66 -1.21
N ARG A 17 10.57 17.46 -2.26
CA ARG A 17 9.56 18.52 -2.28
C ARG A 17 8.16 17.91 -2.33
N PHE A 18 7.89 16.88 -3.13
CA PHE A 18 6.57 16.25 -3.19
C PHE A 18 6.20 15.57 -1.86
N TYR A 19 7.11 14.88 -1.16
CA TYR A 19 6.83 14.26 0.15
C TYR A 19 6.71 15.25 1.30
N ASN A 20 7.58 16.26 1.38
CA ASN A 20 7.45 17.29 2.41
C ASN A 20 6.24 18.20 2.17
N THR A 21 5.79 18.34 0.91
CA THR A 21 4.59 19.10 0.58
C THR A 21 3.35 18.22 0.82
N CYS A 22 3.32 16.97 0.36
CA CYS A 22 2.22 16.03 0.58
C CYS A 22 2.07 15.65 2.06
N GLY A 23 3.12 15.24 2.77
CA GLY A 23 3.04 14.91 4.19
C GLY A 23 2.72 16.10 5.11
N ARG A 24 3.10 17.34 4.72
CA ARG A 24 2.73 18.56 5.45
C ARG A 24 1.35 19.09 5.05
N LEU A 25 0.89 18.86 3.83
CA LEU A 25 -0.49 19.15 3.38
C LEU A 25 -1.49 18.11 3.89
N ASP A 26 -1.14 16.82 3.94
CA ASP A 26 -1.96 15.73 4.46
C ASP A 26 -2.11 15.87 5.98
N CYS A 27 -1.01 16.03 6.73
CA CYS A 27 -1.12 16.37 8.16
C CYS A 27 -1.92 17.66 8.39
N SER A 28 -1.76 18.70 7.56
CA SER A 28 -2.52 19.95 7.74
C SER A 28 -3.99 19.81 7.38
N ALA A 29 -4.35 18.99 6.38
CA ALA A 29 -5.72 18.75 5.95
C ALA A 29 -6.45 17.78 6.87
N GLU A 30 -5.77 16.74 7.36
CA GLU A 30 -6.30 15.76 8.31
C GLU A 30 -6.44 16.36 9.70
N THR A 31 -5.45 17.11 10.19
CA THR A 31 -5.59 17.87 11.44
C THR A 31 -6.65 18.96 11.32
N ALA A 32 -6.79 19.63 10.16
CA ALA A 32 -7.88 20.56 9.92
C ALA A 32 -9.25 19.86 9.83
N ALA A 33 -9.34 18.66 9.25
CA ALA A 33 -10.56 17.86 9.23
C ALA A 33 -10.97 17.42 10.63
N ILE A 34 -10.02 16.93 11.44
CA ILE A 34 -10.24 16.58 12.84
C ILE A 34 -10.58 17.82 13.66
N MET A 35 -9.91 18.96 13.43
CA MET A 35 -10.17 20.20 14.15
C MET A 35 -11.51 20.83 13.75
N THR A 36 -11.93 20.71 12.49
CA THR A 36 -13.25 21.16 12.02
C THR A 36 -14.36 20.21 12.47
N CYS A 37 -14.15 18.90 12.47
CA CYS A 37 -15.10 17.92 13.00
C CYS A 37 -15.23 18.01 14.53
N SER A 38 -14.12 18.11 15.26
CA SER A 38 -14.12 18.35 16.71
C SER A 38 -14.69 19.72 17.07
N ALA A 39 -14.42 20.77 16.29
CA ALA A 39 -15.11 22.06 16.44
C ALA A 39 -16.61 21.91 16.20
N ARG A 40 -17.06 21.19 15.16
CA ARG A 40 -18.49 20.89 14.94
C ARG A 40 -19.10 20.01 16.03
N VAL A 41 -18.29 19.30 16.82
CA VAL A 41 -18.71 18.53 18.01
C VAL A 41 -18.58 19.34 19.32
N VAL A 42 -17.82 20.43 19.39
CA VAL A 42 -17.66 21.18 20.64
C VAL A 42 -18.48 22.48 20.60
N LEU A 43 -18.43 23.20 19.49
CA LEU A 43 -19.10 24.49 19.28
C LEU A 43 -20.62 24.43 19.55
N PRO A 44 -21.35 23.39 19.08
CA PRO A 44 -22.79 23.43 19.24
C PRO A 44 -23.27 22.90 20.60
N ARG A 45 -22.40 22.27 21.43
CA ARG A 45 -22.73 21.89 22.81
C ARG A 45 -22.87 23.15 23.66
N TYR A 46 -22.15 24.20 23.25
CA TYR A 46 -22.24 25.53 23.80
C TYR A 46 -23.39 26.37 23.19
N LEU A 47 -23.73 26.15 21.91
CA LEU A 47 -24.73 26.95 21.19
C LEU A 47 -26.15 26.33 21.12
N SER A 48 -26.40 25.12 21.64
CA SER A 48 -27.72 24.47 21.78
C SER A 48 -28.60 24.37 20.51
N ARG A 49 -28.04 24.48 19.30
CA ARG A 49 -28.83 24.79 18.09
C ARG A 49 -28.76 23.80 16.92
N TYR A 50 -28.33 22.55 17.12
CA TYR A 50 -28.28 21.54 16.05
C TYR A 50 -28.96 20.21 16.43
N PRO A 51 -29.59 19.52 15.46
CA PRO A 51 -30.25 18.23 15.70
C PRO A 51 -29.25 17.14 16.07
N LEU A 52 -29.65 16.26 17.00
CA LEU A 52 -28.83 15.15 17.54
C LEU A 52 -28.23 14.23 16.46
N SER A 53 -28.87 14.11 15.30
CA SER A 53 -28.39 13.27 14.18
C SER A 53 -27.06 13.76 13.59
N SER A 54 -26.92 15.06 13.31
CA SER A 54 -25.70 15.63 12.72
C SER A 54 -24.48 15.48 13.64
N TRP A 55 -24.73 15.48 14.94
CA TRP A 55 -23.73 15.30 15.98
C TRP A 55 -23.17 13.90 16.02
N ILE A 56 -24.06 12.90 15.98
CA ILE A 56 -23.66 11.49 15.98
C ILE A 56 -22.86 11.19 14.71
N SER A 57 -23.27 11.73 13.56
CA SER A 57 -22.53 11.58 12.29
C SER A 57 -21.14 12.25 12.33
N ALA A 58 -21.01 13.42 12.94
CA ALA A 58 -19.72 14.09 13.08
C ALA A 58 -18.80 13.37 14.08
N ALA A 59 -19.37 12.88 15.19
CA ALA A 59 -18.63 12.12 16.20
C ALA A 59 -18.11 10.79 15.65
N SER A 60 -18.92 10.02 14.90
CA SER A 60 -18.47 8.77 14.28
C SER A 60 -17.34 8.98 13.29
N LEU A 61 -17.42 10.01 12.45
CA LEU A 61 -16.36 10.38 11.51
C LEU A 61 -15.07 10.80 12.24
N THR A 62 -15.19 11.55 13.34
CA THR A 62 -14.04 11.98 14.15
C THR A 62 -13.33 10.79 14.78
N VAL A 63 -14.09 9.84 15.35
CA VAL A 63 -13.51 8.62 15.92
C VAL A 63 -12.80 7.82 14.83
N PHE A 64 -13.43 7.60 13.68
CA PHE A 64 -12.81 6.88 12.56
C PHE A 64 -11.51 7.55 12.09
N LEU A 65 -11.53 8.87 11.86
CA LEU A 65 -10.34 9.63 11.45
C LEU A 65 -9.24 9.62 12.52
N SER A 66 -9.60 9.63 13.82
CA SER A 66 -8.59 9.56 14.89
C SER A 66 -7.84 8.23 14.92
N TRP A 67 -8.51 7.11 14.63
CA TRP A 67 -7.86 5.80 14.49
C TRP A 67 -7.03 5.70 13.21
N PHE A 68 -7.48 6.33 12.12
CA PHE A 68 -6.70 6.43 10.90
C PHE A 68 -5.43 7.27 11.09
N GLU A 69 -5.52 8.42 11.77
CA GLU A 69 -4.37 9.23 12.18
C GLU A 69 -3.42 8.43 13.07
N LEU A 70 -3.94 7.63 14.00
CA LEU A 70 -3.11 6.71 14.79
C LEU A 70 -2.34 5.74 13.90
N LEU A 71 -2.98 5.18 12.85
CA LEU A 71 -2.31 4.33 11.87
C LEU A 71 -1.20 5.09 11.13
N LEU A 72 -1.40 6.36 10.76
CA LEU A 72 -0.37 7.20 10.14
C LEU A 72 0.77 7.55 11.11
N LEU A 73 0.47 7.82 12.38
CA LEU A 73 1.48 8.00 13.43
C LEU A 73 2.33 6.74 13.62
N LEU A 74 1.73 5.56 13.45
CA LEU A 74 2.46 4.29 13.52
C LEU A 74 3.52 4.14 12.40
N GLN A 75 3.41 4.92 11.31
CA GLN A 75 4.42 4.98 10.24
C GLN A 75 5.82 5.33 10.75
N ARG A 76 5.91 6.07 11.87
CA ARG A 76 7.18 6.52 12.45
C ARG A 76 7.90 5.43 13.25
N PHE A 77 7.22 4.35 13.64
CA PHE A 77 7.86 3.22 14.32
C PHE A 77 8.45 2.26 13.30
N ASP A 78 9.59 1.67 13.64
CA ASP A 78 10.36 0.88 12.69
C ASP A 78 9.71 -0.47 12.33
N GLN A 79 9.26 -1.21 13.35
CA GLN A 79 8.65 -2.54 13.18
C GLN A 79 7.30 -2.47 12.47
N VAL A 80 6.47 -1.49 12.82
CA VAL A 80 5.10 -1.36 12.29
C VAL A 80 5.06 -0.47 11.05
N GLY A 81 5.93 0.54 10.97
CA GLY A 81 5.86 1.58 9.95
C GLY A 81 6.10 1.08 8.54
N ILE A 82 6.93 0.06 8.33
CA ILE A 82 7.13 -0.53 6.99
C ILE A 82 5.81 -1.08 6.41
N TYR A 83 5.01 -1.76 7.24
CA TYR A 83 3.71 -2.30 6.83
C TYR A 83 2.71 -1.19 6.57
N VAL A 84 2.72 -0.12 7.38
CA VAL A 84 1.87 1.05 7.17
C VAL A 84 2.22 1.77 5.85
N VAL A 85 3.50 2.02 5.57
CA VAL A 85 3.93 2.66 4.32
C VAL A 85 3.51 1.83 3.12
N MET A 86 3.78 0.53 3.14
CA MET A 86 3.40 -0.39 2.07
C MET A 86 1.88 -0.43 1.87
N PHE A 87 1.10 -0.48 2.94
CA PHE A 87 -0.36 -0.45 2.88
C PHE A 87 -0.88 0.84 2.21
N LEU A 88 -0.35 2.01 2.58
CA LEU A 88 -0.76 3.28 2.00
C LEU A 88 -0.38 3.39 0.51
N GLU A 89 0.78 2.85 0.12
CA GLU A 89 1.19 2.82 -1.28
C GLU A 89 0.29 1.89 -2.11
N ILE A 90 -0.02 0.70 -1.60
CA ILE A 90 -0.98 -0.21 -2.23
C ILE A 90 -2.36 0.46 -2.32
N LEU A 91 -2.84 1.09 -1.25
CA LEU A 91 -4.12 1.82 -1.26
C LEU A 91 -4.14 2.90 -2.34
N GLN A 92 -3.05 3.65 -2.52
CA GLN A 92 -2.94 4.65 -3.57
C GLN A 92 -2.98 4.04 -4.97
N THR A 93 -2.31 2.90 -5.19
CA THR A 93 -2.40 2.18 -6.47
C THR A 93 -3.82 1.69 -6.74
N LEU A 94 -4.51 1.14 -5.73
CA LEU A 94 -5.90 0.70 -5.84
C LEU A 94 -6.83 1.85 -6.20
N ILE A 95 -6.67 3.03 -5.58
CA ILE A 95 -7.48 4.22 -5.90
C ILE A 95 -7.26 4.65 -7.35
N LYS A 96 -6.01 4.69 -7.84
CA LYS A 96 -5.70 5.03 -9.24
C LYS A 96 -6.39 4.08 -10.22
N VAL A 97 -6.30 2.77 -9.94
CA VAL A 97 -6.92 1.75 -10.79
C VAL A 97 -8.45 1.84 -10.73
N LEU A 98 -9.02 2.05 -9.55
CA LEU A 98 -10.47 2.22 -9.38
C LEU A 98 -10.99 3.47 -10.12
N MET A 99 -10.22 4.57 -10.17
CA MET A 99 -10.61 5.75 -10.95
C MET A 99 -10.75 5.45 -12.44
N VAL A 100 -9.85 4.64 -13.01
CA VAL A 100 -9.96 4.20 -14.42
C VAL A 100 -11.20 3.33 -14.61
N PHE A 101 -11.46 2.41 -13.70
CA PHE A 101 -12.63 1.52 -13.76
C PHE A 101 -13.96 2.17 -13.37
N SER A 102 -13.95 3.39 -12.83
CA SER A 102 -15.16 4.12 -12.45
C SER A 102 -16.13 4.31 -13.62
N ILE A 103 -15.63 4.45 -14.85
CA ILE A 103 -16.44 4.55 -16.07
C ILE A 103 -17.33 3.30 -16.23
N LEU A 104 -16.77 2.12 -16.00
CA LEU A 104 -17.52 0.87 -16.09
C LEU A 104 -18.52 0.75 -14.93
N ILE A 105 -18.14 1.13 -13.69
CA ILE A 105 -19.04 1.12 -12.54
C ILE A 105 -20.25 2.02 -12.78
N ILE A 106 -20.04 3.21 -13.35
CA ILE A 106 -21.09 4.15 -13.71
C ILE A 106 -21.98 3.59 -14.83
N ALA A 107 -21.37 3.01 -15.88
CA ALA A 107 -22.12 2.43 -16.99
C ALA A 107 -23.06 1.31 -16.55
N PHE A 108 -22.55 0.32 -15.79
CA PHE A 108 -23.37 -0.78 -15.29
C PHE A 108 -24.36 -0.33 -14.21
N GLY A 109 -23.98 0.60 -13.34
CA GLY A 109 -24.89 1.11 -12.32
C GLY A 109 -26.08 1.88 -12.90
N LEU A 110 -25.85 2.70 -13.93
CA LEU A 110 -26.91 3.38 -14.66
C LEU A 110 -27.76 2.40 -15.49
N ALA A 111 -27.15 1.36 -16.06
CA ALA A 111 -27.89 0.30 -16.76
C ALA A 111 -28.84 -0.43 -15.80
N PHE A 112 -28.35 -0.87 -14.64
CA PHE A 112 -29.19 -1.51 -13.63
C PHE A 112 -30.25 -0.56 -13.07
N TYR A 113 -29.93 0.71 -12.85
CA TYR A 113 -30.93 1.72 -12.48
C TYR A 113 -32.06 1.79 -13.51
N SER A 114 -31.73 1.93 -14.80
CA SER A 114 -32.73 2.03 -15.87
C SER A 114 -33.61 0.77 -15.99
N LEU A 115 -33.01 -0.42 -15.83
CA LEU A 115 -33.73 -1.70 -15.96
C LEU A 115 -34.60 -2.03 -14.73
N LEU A 116 -34.13 -1.69 -13.53
CA LEU A 116 -34.74 -2.14 -12.26
C LEU A 116 -35.48 -1.03 -11.48
N CYS A 117 -35.42 0.25 -11.90
CA CYS A 117 -36.07 1.36 -11.19
C CYS A 117 -37.59 1.20 -11.06
N LYS A 118 -38.25 0.63 -12.07
CA LYS A 118 -39.71 0.39 -12.07
C LYS A 118 -40.11 -0.84 -11.25
N GLY A 119 -39.14 -1.63 -10.79
CA GLY A 119 -39.37 -2.90 -10.12
C GLY A 119 -39.55 -2.82 -8.60
N HIS A 120 -39.73 -1.62 -8.04
CA HIS A 120 -39.75 -1.36 -6.59
C HIS A 120 -38.54 -1.94 -5.82
N HIS A 121 -37.42 -2.15 -6.50
CA HIS A 121 -36.18 -2.55 -5.84
C HIS A 121 -35.61 -1.37 -5.05
N LEU A 122 -35.66 -1.45 -3.71
CA LEU A 122 -35.10 -0.41 -2.83
C LEU A 122 -33.65 -0.07 -3.18
N SER A 123 -32.84 -1.07 -3.56
CA SER A 123 -31.42 -0.89 -3.92
C SER A 123 -31.18 -0.14 -5.25
N PHE A 124 -32.17 -0.05 -6.13
CA PHE A 124 -32.05 0.58 -7.46
C PHE A 124 -33.03 1.76 -7.63
N ASN A 125 -33.63 2.24 -6.55
CA ASN A 125 -34.58 3.36 -6.60
C ASN A 125 -33.90 4.72 -6.86
N ASN A 126 -32.67 4.87 -6.38
CA ASN A 126 -31.88 6.09 -6.51
C ASN A 126 -30.58 5.81 -7.28
N ILE A 127 -30.17 6.74 -8.12
CA ILE A 127 -28.88 6.69 -8.84
C ILE A 127 -27.69 6.41 -7.88
N PRO A 128 -27.48 7.17 -6.78
CA PRO A 128 -26.36 6.90 -5.88
C PRO A 128 -26.44 5.53 -5.20
N LEU A 129 -27.64 5.05 -4.90
CA LEU A 129 -27.83 3.75 -4.27
C LEU A 129 -27.59 2.60 -5.26
N SER A 130 -27.96 2.78 -6.54
CA SER A 130 -27.64 1.84 -7.61
C SER A 130 -26.13 1.73 -7.87
N LEU A 131 -25.41 2.86 -7.81
CA LEU A 131 -23.95 2.90 -7.92
C LEU A 131 -23.28 2.22 -6.73
N MET A 132 -23.74 2.53 -5.51
CA MET A 132 -23.28 1.86 -4.28
C MET A 132 -23.52 0.34 -4.33
N ARG A 133 -24.70 -0.09 -4.81
CA ARG A 133 -25.03 -1.49 -4.99
C ARG A 133 -24.13 -2.16 -6.03
N THR A 134 -23.88 -1.50 -7.16
CA THR A 134 -22.98 -2.00 -8.21
C THR A 134 -21.54 -2.12 -7.72
N PHE A 135 -21.08 -1.17 -6.88
CA PHE A 135 -19.78 -1.24 -6.22
C PHE A 135 -19.69 -2.41 -5.23
N SER A 136 -20.72 -2.65 -4.42
CA SER A 136 -20.78 -3.84 -3.55
C SER A 136 -20.79 -5.15 -4.36
N MET A 137 -21.51 -5.20 -5.48
CA MET A 137 -21.52 -6.36 -6.38
C MET A 137 -20.15 -6.62 -7.03
N MET A 138 -19.35 -5.58 -7.28
CA MET A 138 -17.97 -5.73 -7.75
C MET A 138 -17.09 -6.48 -6.75
N LEU A 139 -17.36 -6.39 -5.44
CA LEU A 139 -16.67 -7.14 -4.40
C LEU A 139 -16.96 -8.65 -4.41
N GLY A 140 -17.86 -9.12 -5.30
CA GLY A 140 -18.29 -10.51 -5.40
C GLY A 140 -19.57 -10.81 -4.60
N GLU A 141 -20.13 -9.82 -3.90
CA GLU A 141 -21.38 -9.95 -3.15
C GLU A 141 -22.60 -9.80 -4.08
N ILE A 142 -23.00 -10.91 -4.71
CA ILE A 142 -24.15 -10.93 -5.61
C ILE A 142 -25.22 -11.83 -5.01
N ASP A 143 -26.21 -11.21 -4.37
CA ASP A 143 -27.42 -11.89 -3.90
C ASP A 143 -28.34 -12.24 -5.09
N PHE A 144 -27.92 -13.22 -5.89
CA PHE A 144 -28.63 -13.63 -7.10
C PHE A 144 -30.04 -14.14 -6.79
N VAL A 145 -30.18 -14.96 -5.74
CA VAL A 145 -31.43 -15.62 -5.40
C VAL A 145 -32.45 -14.61 -4.86
N GLY A 146 -32.07 -13.79 -3.89
CA GLY A 146 -32.98 -12.83 -3.25
C GLY A 146 -33.28 -11.61 -4.13
N ALA A 147 -32.32 -11.16 -4.93
CA ALA A 147 -32.49 -9.93 -5.73
C ALA A 147 -33.06 -10.18 -7.14
N TYR A 148 -32.84 -11.36 -7.73
CA TYR A 148 -33.23 -11.62 -9.13
C TYR A 148 -34.13 -12.84 -9.31
N VAL A 149 -33.90 -13.95 -8.61
CA VAL A 149 -34.69 -15.18 -8.79
C VAL A 149 -36.07 -15.09 -8.11
N GLN A 150 -36.12 -14.65 -6.85
CA GLN A 150 -37.36 -14.53 -6.10
C GLN A 150 -38.40 -13.60 -6.78
N PRO A 151 -38.07 -12.36 -7.20
CA PRO A 151 -39.01 -11.50 -7.91
C PRO A 151 -39.35 -11.96 -9.34
N TYR A 152 -38.62 -12.95 -9.88
CA TYR A 152 -38.95 -13.57 -11.16
C TYR A 152 -40.03 -14.66 -11.03
N TYR A 153 -39.99 -15.47 -9.95
CA TYR A 153 -40.94 -16.56 -9.72
C TYR A 153 -42.12 -16.19 -8.82
N GLN A 154 -41.95 -15.26 -7.88
CA GLN A 154 -42.97 -14.86 -6.90
C GLN A 154 -43.45 -13.43 -7.19
N ASN A 155 -44.58 -13.33 -7.90
CA ASN A 155 -45.21 -12.05 -8.22
C ASN A 155 -45.94 -11.39 -7.02
N ASP A 156 -46.01 -12.09 -5.87
CA ASP A 156 -46.60 -11.60 -4.61
C ASP A 156 -45.60 -10.81 -3.74
N SER A 157 -44.33 -10.78 -4.11
CA SER A 157 -43.35 -9.93 -3.44
C SER A 157 -43.44 -8.50 -3.99
N ASP A 158 -43.28 -7.47 -3.15
CA ASP A 158 -43.30 -6.05 -3.55
C ASP A 158 -42.28 -5.69 -4.65
N LYS A 159 -41.45 -6.65 -5.09
CA LYS A 159 -40.38 -6.50 -6.08
C LYS A 159 -40.79 -7.23 -7.37
N SER A 160 -40.75 -6.52 -8.49
CA SER A 160 -41.02 -7.11 -9.82
C SER A 160 -39.90 -6.75 -10.79
N ILE A 161 -39.56 -7.65 -11.73
CA ILE A 161 -38.57 -7.34 -12.77
C ILE A 161 -39.32 -7.00 -14.07
N PRO A 162 -39.40 -5.72 -14.47
CA PRO A 162 -40.20 -5.30 -15.64
C PRO A 162 -39.61 -5.82 -16.96
N TYR A 163 -38.28 -5.98 -17.03
CA TYR A 163 -37.57 -6.43 -18.23
C TYR A 163 -36.62 -7.60 -17.90
N PRO A 164 -37.11 -8.84 -17.78
CA PRO A 164 -36.31 -9.96 -17.29
C PRO A 164 -35.18 -10.34 -18.25
N LEU A 165 -35.44 -10.47 -19.55
CA LEU A 165 -34.43 -10.85 -20.55
C LEU A 165 -33.20 -9.93 -20.59
N PRO A 166 -33.35 -8.59 -20.77
CA PRO A 166 -32.18 -7.71 -20.78
C PRO A 166 -31.51 -7.61 -19.40
N THR A 167 -32.27 -7.80 -18.30
CA THR A 167 -31.69 -7.81 -16.94
C THR A 167 -30.74 -8.99 -16.77
N PHE A 168 -31.16 -10.21 -17.11
CA PHE A 168 -30.30 -11.39 -17.03
C PHE A 168 -29.11 -11.31 -17.99
N TYR A 169 -29.29 -10.74 -19.18
CA TYR A 169 -28.20 -10.53 -20.13
C TYR A 169 -27.12 -9.58 -19.59
N ILE A 170 -27.52 -8.38 -19.14
CA ILE A 170 -26.57 -7.39 -18.57
C ILE A 170 -25.92 -7.95 -17.30
N LEU A 171 -26.68 -8.69 -16.48
CA LEU A 171 -26.15 -9.36 -15.29
C LEU A 171 -25.09 -10.40 -15.65
N ALA A 172 -25.32 -11.25 -16.65
CA ALA A 172 -24.34 -12.25 -17.08
C ALA A 172 -23.04 -11.60 -17.59
N VAL A 173 -23.14 -10.53 -18.39
CA VAL A 173 -21.98 -9.75 -18.85
C VAL A 173 -21.25 -9.12 -17.67
N PHE A 174 -21.99 -8.56 -16.71
CA PHE A 174 -21.44 -7.96 -15.49
C PHE A 174 -20.66 -8.99 -14.66
N MET A 175 -21.19 -10.20 -14.45
CA MET A 175 -20.54 -11.28 -13.68
C MET A 175 -19.14 -11.62 -14.19
N VAL A 176 -18.96 -11.62 -15.52
CA VAL A 176 -17.66 -11.92 -16.15
C VAL A 176 -16.74 -10.70 -16.09
N LEU A 177 -17.24 -9.52 -16.49
CA LEU A 177 -16.39 -8.34 -16.64
C LEU A 177 -15.97 -7.71 -15.32
N MET A 178 -16.84 -7.71 -14.30
CA MET A 178 -16.60 -6.98 -13.06
C MET A 178 -15.96 -7.90 -12.00
N PRO A 179 -16.67 -8.84 -11.36
CA PRO A 179 -16.04 -9.69 -10.34
C PRO A 179 -14.83 -10.49 -10.82
N ILE A 180 -14.83 -11.04 -12.04
CA ILE A 180 -13.76 -11.94 -12.48
C ILE A 180 -12.58 -11.17 -13.07
N LEU A 181 -12.80 -10.36 -14.12
CA LEU A 181 -11.68 -9.64 -14.75
C LEU A 181 -11.10 -8.55 -13.86
N LEU A 182 -11.96 -7.76 -13.21
CA LEU A 182 -11.50 -6.61 -12.43
C LEU A 182 -10.77 -7.06 -11.16
N MET A 183 -11.28 -8.05 -10.41
CA MET A 183 -10.57 -8.57 -9.23
C MET A 183 -9.24 -9.20 -9.59
N ASN A 184 -9.19 -10.01 -10.66
CA ASN A 184 -7.94 -10.62 -11.09
C ASN A 184 -6.93 -9.58 -11.55
N LEU A 185 -7.37 -8.47 -12.16
CA LEU A 185 -6.48 -7.37 -12.52
C LEU A 185 -6.00 -6.58 -11.29
N LEU A 186 -6.88 -6.26 -10.33
CA LEU A 186 -6.48 -5.58 -9.09
C LEU A 186 -5.45 -6.40 -8.31
N ILE A 187 -5.68 -7.70 -8.19
CA ILE A 187 -4.75 -8.63 -7.54
C ILE A 187 -3.47 -8.74 -8.39
N GLY A 188 -3.58 -8.86 -9.72
CA GLY A 188 -2.44 -8.97 -10.62
C GLY A 188 -1.52 -7.75 -10.61
N LEU A 189 -2.09 -6.54 -10.54
CA LEU A 189 -1.33 -5.30 -10.40
C LEU A 189 -0.71 -5.19 -9.00
N ALA A 190 -1.47 -5.50 -7.95
CA ALA A 190 -0.95 -5.46 -6.59
C ALA A 190 0.21 -6.44 -6.38
N VAL A 191 0.13 -7.66 -6.94
CA VAL A 191 1.17 -8.68 -6.85
C VAL A 191 2.35 -8.36 -7.77
N GLY A 192 2.10 -7.78 -8.95
CA GLY A 192 3.16 -7.35 -9.88
C GLY A 192 4.01 -6.21 -9.34
N ASP A 193 3.38 -5.27 -8.61
CA ASP A 193 4.04 -4.06 -8.12
C ASP A 193 4.63 -4.22 -6.70
N ILE A 194 4.30 -5.29 -5.97
CA ILE A 194 4.64 -5.46 -4.54
C ILE A 194 6.13 -5.33 -4.24
N GLU A 195 6.99 -5.84 -5.12
CA GLU A 195 8.45 -5.83 -4.93
C GLU A 195 9.03 -4.42 -5.05
N SER A 196 8.55 -3.67 -6.06
CA SER A 196 8.96 -2.27 -6.23
C SER A 196 8.42 -1.37 -5.10
N VAL A 197 7.19 -1.62 -4.67
CA VAL A 197 6.55 -0.92 -3.53
C VAL A 197 7.29 -1.23 -2.24
N ARG A 198 7.72 -2.48 -2.02
CA ARG A 198 8.51 -2.86 -0.84
C ARG A 198 9.83 -2.09 -0.76
N ARG A 199 10.62 -2.08 -1.83
CA ARG A 199 11.91 -1.36 -1.86
C ARG A 199 11.73 0.15 -1.68
N ASN A 200 10.70 0.73 -2.30
CA ASN A 200 10.38 2.16 -2.12
C ASN A 200 9.93 2.47 -0.69
N ALA A 201 9.10 1.62 -0.09
CA ALA A 201 8.64 1.77 1.28
C ALA A 201 9.80 1.74 2.29
N GLN A 202 10.79 0.88 2.09
CA GLN A 202 12.00 0.80 2.93
C GLN A 202 12.80 2.11 2.88
N LEU A 203 13.11 2.62 1.67
CA LEU A 203 13.83 3.88 1.50
C LEU A 203 13.08 5.07 2.13
N LYS A 204 11.77 5.14 1.88
CA LYS A 204 10.90 6.18 2.42
C LYS A 204 10.82 6.14 3.94
N ARG A 205 10.84 4.94 4.54
CA ARG A 205 10.88 4.77 6.00
C ARG A 205 12.18 5.34 6.59
N LEU A 206 13.33 5.00 6.01
CA LEU A 206 14.62 5.50 6.45
C LEU A 206 14.71 7.02 6.34
N ALA A 207 14.26 7.59 5.21
CA ALA A 207 14.20 9.03 5.01
C ALA A 207 13.34 9.72 6.08
N MET A 208 12.16 9.16 6.37
CA MET A 208 11.27 9.67 7.43
C MET A 208 11.95 9.67 8.80
N GLN A 209 12.72 8.63 9.11
CA GLN A 209 13.45 8.51 10.38
C GLN A 209 14.56 9.55 10.50
N VAL A 210 15.33 9.78 9.43
CA VAL A 210 16.36 10.82 9.40
C VAL A 210 15.74 12.19 9.62
N VAL A 211 14.66 12.51 8.91
CA VAL A 211 13.93 13.79 9.08
C VAL A 211 13.42 13.96 10.51
N LEU A 212 12.82 12.90 11.08
CA LEU A 212 12.35 12.93 12.47
C LEU A 212 13.50 13.20 13.44
N HIS A 213 14.64 12.54 13.27
CA HIS A 213 15.80 12.70 14.13
C HIS A 213 16.36 14.13 14.03
N THR A 214 16.50 14.67 12.82
CA THR A 214 16.95 16.06 12.59
C THR A 214 15.95 17.09 13.15
N GLU A 215 14.64 16.87 13.01
CA GLU A 215 13.63 17.76 13.58
C GLU A 215 13.63 17.74 15.11
N LEU A 216 13.82 16.56 15.71
CA LEU A 216 13.97 16.40 17.16
C LEU A 216 15.23 17.11 17.65
N GLU A 217 16.37 16.85 17.02
CA GLU A 217 17.66 17.48 17.34
C GLU A 217 17.55 19.01 17.33
N ARG A 218 16.88 19.58 16.32
CA ARG A 218 16.65 21.03 16.20
C ARG A 218 15.75 21.59 17.30
N LYS A 219 14.80 20.81 17.82
CA LYS A 219 13.85 21.23 18.87
C LYS A 219 14.35 20.95 20.29
N LEU A 220 15.32 20.06 20.46
CA LEU A 220 15.86 19.70 21.76
C LEU A 220 16.78 20.81 22.32
N PRO A 221 16.70 21.13 23.62
CA PRO A 221 17.59 22.10 24.24
C PRO A 221 19.04 21.59 24.26
N LYS A 222 20.00 22.48 23.96
CA LYS A 222 21.43 22.15 23.79
C LYS A 222 22.04 21.38 24.97
N LEU A 223 21.56 21.61 26.19
CA LEU A 223 22.01 20.91 27.41
C LEU A 223 21.68 19.41 27.41
N LEU A 224 20.55 19.01 26.83
CA LEU A 224 20.21 17.60 26.68
C LEU A 224 20.99 16.96 25.53
N LEU A 225 21.22 17.73 24.46
CA LEU A 225 22.00 17.28 23.31
C LEU A 225 23.44 16.95 23.72
N GLU A 226 24.12 17.90 24.36
CA GLU A 226 25.52 17.75 24.78
C GLU A 226 25.73 16.64 25.82
N LYS A 227 24.68 16.29 26.59
CA LYS A 227 24.73 15.21 27.58
C LYS A 227 24.48 13.83 26.96
N VAL A 228 23.73 13.75 25.87
CA VAL A 228 23.33 12.50 25.21
C VAL A 228 24.24 12.16 24.02
N ASP A 229 24.79 13.18 23.37
CA ASP A 229 25.65 13.03 22.20
C ASP A 229 26.96 12.31 22.57
N LYS A 230 27.31 11.31 21.76
CA LYS A 230 28.48 10.46 21.95
C LYS A 230 29.10 10.22 20.58
N ASN A 231 30.33 10.71 20.39
CA ASN A 231 31.03 10.62 19.12
C ASN A 231 31.54 9.20 18.79
N GLU A 232 31.66 8.31 19.78
CA GLU A 232 32.20 6.97 19.61
C GLU A 232 31.35 5.94 20.37
N LEU A 233 30.95 4.87 19.67
CA LEU A 233 30.24 3.72 20.22
C LEU A 233 31.10 2.47 20.03
N ILE A 234 31.50 1.83 21.13
CA ILE A 234 32.26 0.56 21.09
C ILE A 234 31.29 -0.60 21.30
N GLU A 235 31.10 -1.41 20.28
CA GLU A 235 30.22 -2.58 20.30
C GLU A 235 31.02 -3.86 20.58
N TYR A 236 30.57 -4.65 21.57
CA TYR A 236 31.22 -5.90 21.96
C TYR A 236 30.35 -7.10 21.54
N PRO A 237 30.60 -7.73 20.38
CA PRO A 237 29.68 -8.68 19.75
C PRO A 237 29.48 -10.01 20.50
N ASN A 238 30.30 -10.31 21.50
CA ASN A 238 30.29 -11.63 22.17
C ASN A 238 29.91 -11.58 23.65
N ASN A 239 29.42 -10.44 24.16
CA ASN A 239 29.06 -10.31 25.57
C ASN A 239 27.53 -10.38 25.76
N LYS A 240 27.00 -11.60 25.90
CA LYS A 240 25.57 -11.82 26.24
C LYS A 240 25.31 -11.41 27.69
N CYS A 241 25.11 -10.12 27.93
CA CYS A 241 24.71 -9.65 29.24
C CYS A 241 23.30 -10.17 29.55
N LYS A 242 23.12 -10.79 30.73
CA LYS A 242 21.85 -11.34 31.21
C LYS A 242 20.88 -10.21 31.56
N SER A 243 20.32 -9.53 30.56
CA SER A 243 19.22 -8.59 30.75
C SER A 243 17.94 -9.37 31.06
N GLY A 244 17.23 -8.97 32.12
CA GLY A 244 16.04 -9.66 32.61
C GLY A 244 14.91 -9.68 31.58
N PHE A 245 14.06 -10.70 31.63
CA PHE A 245 12.95 -10.93 30.70
C PHE A 245 12.09 -9.68 30.41
N LEU A 246 11.85 -8.82 31.41
CA LEU A 246 11.12 -7.55 31.23
C LEU A 246 11.90 -6.50 30.44
N ASP A 247 13.21 -6.39 30.68
CA ASP A 247 14.09 -5.48 29.95
C ASP A 247 14.30 -5.98 28.50
N LEU A 248 14.26 -7.30 28.28
CA LEU A 248 14.22 -7.92 26.96
C LEU A 248 12.93 -7.57 26.19
N ILE A 249 11.77 -7.62 26.85
CA ILE A 249 10.47 -7.31 26.24
C ILE A 249 10.32 -5.80 25.98
N LEU A 250 10.69 -4.96 26.96
CA LEU A 250 10.68 -3.50 26.82
C LEU A 250 11.68 -3.04 25.76
N ARG A 251 12.89 -3.60 25.69
CA ARG A 251 13.82 -3.31 24.58
C ARG A 251 13.24 -3.71 23.23
N LYS A 252 12.65 -4.90 23.13
CA LYS A 252 12.09 -5.42 21.87
C LYS A 252 10.92 -4.58 21.34
N TRP A 253 10.20 -3.86 22.21
CA TRP A 253 9.02 -3.08 21.84
C TRP A 253 9.27 -1.55 21.80
N PHE A 254 10.17 -1.00 22.61
CA PHE A 254 10.37 0.46 22.75
C PHE A 254 11.75 1.01 22.34
N CYS A 255 12.82 0.21 22.28
CA CYS A 255 14.17 0.74 22.08
C CYS A 255 14.80 0.25 20.78
N ASN A 256 15.19 1.22 19.94
CA ASN A 256 16.15 1.13 18.84
C ASN A 256 16.22 -0.19 18.04
N PRO A 257 15.65 -0.19 16.83
CA PRO A 257 15.86 -1.19 15.77
C PRO A 257 17.31 -1.24 15.24
N PHE A 258 18.17 -0.35 15.72
CA PHE A 258 19.60 -0.31 15.41
C PHE A 258 20.44 -1.39 16.09
N THR A 259 19.85 -2.28 16.91
CA THR A 259 20.55 -3.51 17.33
C THR A 259 20.24 -4.66 16.38
N ASP A 260 21.20 -4.86 15.49
CA ASP A 260 21.68 -6.11 14.89
C ASP A 260 20.89 -6.88 13.84
N GLU A 261 19.55 -6.83 13.76
CA GLU A 261 18.84 -7.75 12.83
C GLU A 261 18.18 -7.05 11.63
N VAL A 262 17.54 -5.88 11.78
CA VAL A 262 16.75 -5.27 10.68
C VAL A 262 17.57 -4.37 9.75
N GLY A 263 18.53 -3.61 10.29
CA GLY A 263 19.49 -2.85 9.46
C GLY A 263 20.45 -3.78 8.71
N LEU A 264 20.78 -4.91 9.35
CA LEU A 264 21.52 -5.99 8.74
C LEU A 264 20.67 -6.66 7.65
N ASP A 265 19.38 -6.93 7.86
CA ASP A 265 18.45 -7.45 6.83
C ASP A 265 18.32 -6.50 5.64
N LEU A 266 18.31 -5.18 5.82
CA LEU A 266 18.23 -4.24 4.70
C LEU A 266 19.53 -4.21 3.88
N VAL A 267 20.68 -4.24 4.56
CA VAL A 267 21.98 -4.38 3.90
C VAL A 267 22.10 -5.78 3.31
N LEU A 268 21.57 -6.83 3.95
CA LEU A 268 21.58 -8.20 3.47
C LEU A 268 20.68 -8.37 2.26
N GLU A 269 19.45 -7.86 2.24
CA GLU A 269 18.51 -7.92 1.11
C GLU A 269 19.06 -7.15 -0.10
N SER A 270 19.58 -5.94 0.11
CA SER A 270 20.23 -5.17 -0.96
C SER A 270 21.51 -5.86 -1.47
N CYS A 271 22.27 -6.48 -0.56
CA CYS A 271 23.40 -7.32 -0.91
C CYS A 271 22.94 -8.62 -1.58
N GLU A 272 21.77 -9.18 -1.25
CA GLU A 272 21.19 -10.38 -1.84
C GLU A 272 20.75 -10.11 -3.27
N ASP A 273 20.08 -8.99 -3.54
CA ASP A 273 19.73 -8.56 -4.90
C ASP A 273 20.99 -8.30 -5.75
N TYR A 274 22.03 -7.71 -5.17
CA TYR A 274 23.32 -7.53 -5.83
C TYR A 274 24.06 -8.87 -6.05
N LEU A 275 24.06 -9.75 -5.05
CA LEU A 275 24.70 -11.06 -5.08
C LEU A 275 23.99 -11.99 -6.05
N THR A 276 22.66 -11.95 -6.13
CA THR A 276 21.87 -12.73 -7.11
C THR A 276 22.14 -12.24 -8.52
N ALA A 277 22.25 -10.93 -8.74
CA ALA A 277 22.64 -10.35 -10.03
C ALA A 277 24.07 -10.76 -10.45
N GLU A 278 25.05 -10.72 -9.53
CA GLU A 278 26.40 -11.20 -9.83
C GLU A 278 26.47 -12.74 -9.98
N MET A 279 25.71 -13.49 -9.18
CA MET A 279 25.57 -14.94 -9.36
C MET A 279 25.01 -15.29 -10.75
N GLU A 280 24.02 -14.56 -11.24
CA GLU A 280 23.51 -14.74 -12.60
C GLU A 280 24.55 -14.42 -13.67
N LYS A 281 25.34 -13.37 -13.47
CA LYS A 281 26.42 -12.98 -14.39
C LYS A 281 27.54 -14.02 -14.40
N HIS A 282 27.92 -14.54 -13.23
CA HIS A 282 28.87 -15.65 -13.11
C HIS A 282 28.31 -16.94 -13.73
N LYS A 283 27.02 -17.24 -13.54
CA LYS A 283 26.36 -18.38 -14.18
C LYS A 283 26.34 -18.27 -15.71
N ARG A 284 26.13 -17.07 -16.26
CA ARG A 284 26.24 -16.79 -17.71
C ARG A 284 27.67 -17.04 -18.22
N ARG A 285 28.68 -16.48 -17.54
CA ARG A 285 30.09 -16.69 -17.87
C ARG A 285 30.50 -18.17 -17.80
N LEU A 286 30.05 -18.90 -16.79
CA LEU A 286 30.29 -20.34 -16.66
C LEU A 286 29.67 -21.14 -17.82
N LYS A 287 28.47 -20.78 -18.27
CA LYS A 287 27.85 -21.40 -19.46
C LYS A 287 28.67 -21.14 -20.73
N GLU A 288 29.14 -19.91 -20.94
CA GLU A 288 29.97 -19.55 -22.08
C GLU A 288 31.32 -20.31 -22.06
N MET A 289 31.98 -20.37 -20.90
CA MET A 289 33.21 -21.13 -20.74
C MET A 289 33.00 -22.63 -20.99
N SER A 290 31.88 -23.18 -20.50
CA SER A 290 31.52 -24.59 -20.76
C SER A 290 31.35 -24.88 -22.25
N GLN A 291 30.69 -23.99 -23.00
CA GLN A 291 30.52 -24.13 -24.45
C GLN A 291 31.84 -24.04 -25.21
N LEU A 292 32.72 -23.10 -24.83
CA LEU A 292 34.06 -23.00 -25.39
C LEU A 292 34.90 -24.26 -25.14
N LEU A 293 34.77 -24.85 -23.95
CA LEU A 293 35.48 -26.08 -23.58
C LEU A 293 35.01 -27.28 -24.41
N GLU A 294 33.70 -27.41 -24.65
CA GLU A 294 33.14 -28.43 -25.56
C GLU A 294 33.62 -28.25 -27.01
N GLN A 295 33.68 -27.00 -27.50
CA GLN A 295 34.21 -26.71 -28.83
C GLN A 295 35.69 -27.09 -28.97
N GLN A 296 36.52 -26.76 -27.97
CA GLN A 296 37.92 -27.17 -27.97
C GLN A 296 38.07 -28.69 -27.91
N HIS A 297 37.29 -29.36 -27.06
CA HIS A 297 37.32 -30.82 -26.96
C HIS A 297 36.93 -31.49 -28.28
N THR A 298 36.00 -30.90 -29.02
CA THR A 298 35.58 -31.38 -30.35
C THR A 298 36.68 -31.16 -31.40
N LEU A 299 37.30 -29.98 -31.42
CA LEU A 299 38.45 -29.68 -32.30
C LEU A 299 39.63 -30.61 -32.05
N VAL A 300 39.96 -30.88 -30.78
CA VAL A 300 41.04 -31.82 -30.42
C VAL A 300 40.74 -33.22 -30.93
N ARG A 301 39.50 -33.71 -30.81
CA ARG A 301 39.12 -35.02 -31.39
C ARG A 301 39.27 -35.05 -32.90
N LEU A 302 38.89 -33.98 -33.60
CA LEU A 302 39.04 -33.87 -35.05
C LEU A 302 40.52 -33.90 -35.46
N ILE A 303 41.39 -33.17 -34.76
CA ILE A 303 42.84 -33.17 -35.01
C ILE A 303 43.43 -34.57 -34.80
N VAL A 304 43.06 -35.24 -33.71
CA VAL A 304 43.54 -36.61 -33.41
C VAL A 304 43.10 -37.59 -34.51
N GLN A 305 41.85 -37.49 -35.00
CA GLN A 305 41.36 -38.32 -36.10
C GLN A 305 42.05 -38.05 -37.44
N VAL A 306 42.40 -36.80 -37.74
CA VAL A 306 43.17 -36.47 -38.95
C VAL A 306 44.62 -36.95 -38.82
N SER A 307 45.23 -36.84 -37.64
CA SER A 307 46.61 -37.27 -37.40
C SER A 307 46.81 -38.79 -37.39
N THR A 308 45.73 -39.58 -37.31
CA THR A 308 45.78 -41.07 -37.31
C THR A 308 45.43 -41.70 -38.67
N ARG A 309 45.20 -40.88 -39.70
CA ARG A 309 45.17 -41.29 -41.11
C ARG A 309 46.49 -40.99 -41.80
#